data_AF-A0A0L6VIN1-F1
#
_entry.id   AF-A0A0L6VIN1-F1
#
_cell.length_a   1.000
_cell.length_b   1.000
_cell.length_c   1.000
_cell.angle_alpha   90.00
_cell.angle_beta   90.00
_cell.angle_gamma   90.00
#
_symmetry.space_group_name_H-M   'P 1'
#
loop_
_entity.id
_entity.type
_entity.pdbx_description
1 polymer ?
#
loop_
_entity_poly.entity_id
_entity_poly.type
_entity_poly.pdbx_seq_one_letter_code
_entity_poly.pdbx_strand_id
1 'polypeptide(L)'
;VYGGNTESMRVKDRLDPTWSVRVNWQNLWVWAQALQMGAKDVDLDKPPTLSQFASEDYQIQTLAEKASIIARRARLPSANNQVYTLSWVSSSGKQYGRCHP
;
A
#
# COMPACT_ATOMS: atom_id res chain seq x y z
N VAL A 1 -9.08 -2.90 0.39
CA VAL A 1 -8.39 -1.76 -0.25
C VAL A 1 -7.12 -2.26 -0.89
N TYR A 2 -7.19 -2.41 -2.22
CA TYR A 2 -6.04 -2.63 -3.10
C TYR A 2 -5.24 -1.32 -3.09
N GLY A 3 -4.12 -1.30 -2.36
CA GLY A 3 -3.29 -0.11 -2.22
C GLY A 3 -2.41 0.05 -3.45
N GLY A 4 -2.85 0.87 -4.41
CA GLY A 4 -2.10 1.20 -5.61
C GLY A 4 -0.94 2.14 -5.30
N ASN A 5 0.27 1.57 -5.22
CA ASN A 5 1.55 2.20 -5.53
C ASN A 5 2.71 1.18 -5.61
N THR A 6 2.42 -0.13 -5.53
CA THR A 6 3.41 -1.20 -5.45
C THR A 6 3.30 -2.08 -6.69
N GLU A 7 4.42 -2.41 -7.34
CA GLU A 7 4.50 -3.28 -8.54
C GLU A 7 3.91 -4.70 -8.36
N SER A 8 3.44 -5.04 -7.16
CA SER A 8 2.89 -6.35 -6.81
C SER A 8 1.79 -6.23 -5.74
N MET A 9 0.71 -7.00 -5.90
CA MET A 9 -0.29 -7.25 -4.86
C MET A 9 0.29 -8.19 -3.79
N ARG A 10 -0.26 -8.16 -2.57
CA ARG A 10 -0.04 -9.18 -1.55
C ARG A 10 -1.35 -9.71 -0.97
N VAL A 11 -1.38 -10.99 -0.65
CA VAL A 11 -2.51 -11.69 -0.01
C VAL A 11 -2.01 -12.31 1.30
N LYS A 12 -2.84 -12.32 2.36
CA LYS A 12 -2.42 -12.91 3.65
C LYS A 12 -2.22 -14.42 3.48
N ASP A 13 -1.20 -14.95 4.15
CA ASP A 13 -1.12 -16.39 4.32
C ASP A 13 -2.25 -16.85 5.27
N ARG A 14 -2.89 -17.96 4.92
CA ARG A 14 -4.01 -18.54 5.68
C ARG A 14 -3.55 -19.33 6.91
N LEU A 15 -2.36 -19.92 6.86
CA LEU A 15 -1.71 -20.63 7.95
C LEU A 15 -1.13 -19.63 8.96
N ASP A 16 -0.53 -18.54 8.46
CA ASP A 16 0.00 -17.48 9.31
C ASP A 16 -0.41 -16.08 8.83
N PRO A 17 -1.40 -15.43 9.46
CA PRO A 17 -1.86 -14.09 9.08
C PRO A 17 -0.82 -12.97 9.23
N THR A 18 0.33 -13.24 9.85
CA THR A 18 1.47 -12.31 9.92
C THR A 18 2.34 -12.34 8.67
N TRP A 19 2.22 -13.40 7.86
CA TRP A 19 2.92 -13.59 6.60
C TRP A 19 2.02 -13.24 5.42
N SER A 20 2.62 -12.97 4.26
CA SER A 20 1.86 -12.73 3.04
C SER A 20 2.55 -13.28 1.80
N VAL A 21 1.73 -13.66 0.83
CA VAL A 21 2.18 -14.11 -0.48
C VAL A 21 2.24 -12.91 -1.41
N ARG A 22 3.39 -12.73 -2.07
CA ARG A 22 3.58 -11.70 -3.10
C ARG A 22 3.04 -12.18 -4.45
N VAL A 23 2.16 -11.37 -5.05
CA VAL A 23 1.53 -11.63 -6.34
C VAL A 23 1.92 -10.52 -7.30
N ASN A 24 2.86 -10.82 -8.19
CA ASN A 24 3.17 -9.98 -9.35
C ASN A 24 2.24 -10.33 -10.54
N TRP A 25 2.42 -9.63 -11.67
CA TRP A 25 1.61 -9.87 -12.87
C TRP A 25 1.67 -11.31 -13.40
N GLN A 26 2.86 -11.92 -13.43
CA GLN A 26 3.05 -13.29 -13.93
C GLN A 26 2.36 -14.31 -13.02
N ASN A 27 2.54 -14.16 -11.70
CA ASN A 27 1.88 -14.97 -10.68
C ASN A 27 0.36 -14.84 -10.76
N LEU A 28 -0.15 -13.62 -10.97
CA LEU A 28 -1.58 -13.37 -11.12
C LEU A 28 -2.17 -14.12 -12.32
N TRP A 29 -1.43 -14.17 -13.43
CA TRP A 29 -1.87 -14.89 -14.62
C TRP A 29 -1.95 -16.40 -14.38
N VAL A 30 -0.95 -16.98 -13.71
CA VAL A 30 -0.98 -18.40 -13.33
C VAL A 30 -2.13 -18.70 -12.36
N TRP A 31 -2.40 -17.80 -11.42
CA TRP A 31 -3.52 -17.95 -10.49
C TRP A 31 -4.87 -17.91 -11.23
N ALA A 32 -5.05 -16.97 -12.16
CA ALA A 32 -6.27 -16.88 -12.98
C ALA A 32 -6.49 -18.15 -13.81
N GLN A 33 -5.44 -18.72 -14.39
CA GLN A 33 -5.51 -20.00 -15.10
C GLN A 33 -5.89 -21.15 -14.18
N ALA A 34 -5.29 -21.22 -12.99
CA ALA A 34 -5.63 -22.26 -12.01
C ALA A 34 -7.10 -22.18 -11.57
N LEU A 35 -7.63 -20.97 -11.38
CA LEU A 35 -9.06 -20.74 -11.11
C LEU A 35 -9.94 -21.22 -12.28
N GLN A 36 -9.57 -20.87 -13.51
CA GLN A 36 -10.32 -21.25 -14.71
C GLN A 36 -10.33 -22.77 -14.93
N MET A 37 -9.23 -23.44 -14.62
CA MET A 37 -9.09 -24.89 -14.72
C MET A 37 -9.72 -25.66 -13.55
N GLY A 38 -10.29 -24.97 -12.55
CA GLY A 38 -10.84 -25.61 -11.36
C GLY A 38 -9.80 -26.37 -10.55
N ALA A 39 -8.57 -25.84 -10.49
CA ALA A 39 -7.48 -26.46 -9.74
C ALA A 39 -7.90 -26.67 -8.29
N LYS A 40 -7.59 -27.86 -7.76
CA LYS A 40 -7.93 -28.20 -6.37
C LYS A 40 -7.27 -27.20 -5.43
N ASP A 41 -8.01 -26.79 -4.41
CA ASP A 41 -7.51 -25.92 -3.35
C ASP A 41 -7.10 -24.50 -3.80
N VAL A 42 -7.63 -24.02 -4.94
CA VAL A 42 -7.42 -22.64 -5.42
C VAL A 42 -8.74 -21.87 -5.42
N ASP A 43 -8.75 -20.70 -4.80
CA ASP A 43 -9.89 -19.76 -4.78
C ASP A 43 -9.38 -18.30 -4.88
N LEU A 44 -10.26 -17.31 -4.73
CA LEU A 44 -9.89 -15.88 -4.87
C LEU A 44 -8.96 -15.37 -3.76
N ASP A 45 -8.91 -16.05 -2.63
CA ASP A 45 -8.05 -15.73 -1.48
C ASP A 45 -6.91 -16.76 -1.31
N LYS A 46 -7.01 -17.92 -1.97
CA LYS A 46 -6.08 -19.03 -1.87
C LYS A 46 -5.35 -19.26 -3.19
N PRO A 47 -4.10 -18.77 -3.33
CA PRO A 47 -3.30 -19.01 -4.51
C PRO A 47 -2.88 -20.49 -4.64
N PRO A 48 -2.48 -20.92 -5.85
CA PRO A 48 -1.91 -22.24 -6.06
C PRO A 48 -0.72 -22.54 -5.15
N THR A 49 -0.58 -23.79 -4.73
CA THR A 49 0.59 -24.25 -3.96
C THR A 49 1.77 -24.46 -4.90
N LEU A 50 2.45 -23.38 -5.27
CA LEU A 50 3.65 -23.38 -6.11
C LEU A 50 4.74 -22.51 -5.45
N SER A 51 6.01 -22.77 -5.76
CA SER A 51 7.14 -21.99 -5.22
C SER A 51 7.06 -20.50 -5.51
N GLN A 52 6.44 -20.10 -6.63
CA GLN A 52 6.22 -18.70 -6.99
C GLN A 52 5.21 -17.97 -6.08
N PHE A 53 4.44 -18.71 -5.28
CA PHE A 53 3.51 -18.19 -4.27
C PHE A 53 4.02 -18.43 -2.85
N ALA A 54 5.35 -18.44 -2.68
CA ALA A 54 5.96 -18.57 -1.36
C ALA A 54 5.51 -17.41 -0.44
N SER A 55 5.20 -17.78 0.80
CA SER A 55 4.89 -16.81 1.85
C SER A 55 6.15 -16.12 2.31
N GLU A 56 6.05 -14.81 2.46
CA GLU A 56 7.11 -13.93 2.92
C GLU A 56 6.72 -13.37 4.29
N ASP A 57 7.71 -13.12 5.14
CA ASP A 57 7.55 -12.42 6.41
C ASP A 57 7.28 -10.92 6.17
N TYR A 58 6.07 -10.64 5.71
CA TYR A 58 5.58 -9.30 5.44
C TYR A 58 4.12 -9.19 5.86
N GLN A 59 3.86 -8.34 6.84
CA GLN A 59 2.53 -8.16 7.36
C GLN A 59 1.73 -7.15 6.51
N ILE A 60 0.57 -7.59 6.00
CA ILE A 60 -0.38 -6.68 5.34
C ILE A 60 -1.50 -6.28 6.29
N GLN A 61 -1.74 -4.97 6.39
CA GLN A 61 -2.86 -4.43 7.16
C GLN A 61 -4.17 -4.59 6.39
N THR A 62 -5.17 -5.16 7.05
CA THR A 62 -6.56 -5.21 6.59
C THR A 62 -7.15 -3.80 6.49
N LEU A 63 -8.26 -3.68 5.75
CA LEU A 63 -8.98 -2.42 5.66
C LEU A 63 -9.46 -1.92 7.03
N ALA A 64 -9.96 -2.84 7.87
CA ALA A 64 -10.42 -2.51 9.21
C ALA A 64 -9.27 -1.99 10.09
N GLU A 65 -8.09 -2.62 10.03
CA GLU A 65 -6.89 -2.15 10.76
C GLU A 65 -6.46 -0.77 10.27
N LYS A 66 -6.41 -0.55 8.96
CA LYS A 66 -6.11 0.77 8.38
C LYS A 66 -7.11 1.83 8.85
N ALA A 67 -8.42 1.52 8.80
CA ALA A 67 -9.47 2.42 9.25
C ALA A 67 -9.36 2.71 10.76
N SER A 68 -9.06 1.70 11.58
CA SER A 68 -8.84 1.85 13.02
C SER A 68 -7.62 2.73 13.32
N ILE A 69 -6.52 2.57 12.58
CA ILE A 69 -5.32 3.41 12.70
C ILE A 69 -5.65 4.87 12.34
N ILE A 70 -6.37 5.09 11.23
CA ILE A 70 -6.80 6.43 10.81
C ILE A 70 -7.70 7.06 11.89
N ALA A 71 -8.69 6.32 12.37
CA ALA A 71 -9.61 6.80 13.41
C ALA A 71 -8.88 7.08 14.74
N ARG A 72 -7.90 6.25 15.12
CA ARG A 72 -7.06 6.48 16.31
C ARG A 72 -6.24 7.76 16.15
N ARG A 73 -5.65 7.99 14.97
CA ARG A 73 -4.89 9.22 14.68
C ARG A 73 -5.77 10.46 14.72
N ALA A 74 -7.01 10.38 14.22
CA ALA A 74 -7.96 11.49 14.28
C ALA A 74 -8.43 11.84 15.70
N ARG A 75 -8.41 10.87 16.63
CA ARG A 75 -8.80 11.04 18.04
C ARG A 75 -7.69 11.57 18.94
N LEU A 76 -6.44 11.53 18.51
CA LEU A 76 -5.36 12.15 19.27
C LEU A 76 -5.48 13.68 19.10
N PRO A 77 -5.53 14.47 20.18
CA PRO A 77 -5.40 15.91 20.05
C PRO A 77 -4.08 16.19 19.32
N SER A 78 -4.16 16.91 18.21
CA SER A 78 -3.00 17.37 17.43
C SER A 78 -2.10 18.16 18.37
N ALA A 79 -1.12 17.49 18.98
CA ALA A 79 -0.07 18.13 19.75
C ALA A 79 0.98 18.69 18.77
N ASN A 80 0.53 19.58 17.88
CA ASN A 80 1.40 20.40 17.06
C ASN A 80 0.63 21.59 16.48
N ASN A 81 0.32 22.54 17.37
CA ASN A 81 0.27 23.96 16.98
C ASN A 81 1.70 24.42 16.62
N GLN A 82 2.24 23.92 15.51
CA GLN A 82 3.19 24.69 14.73
C GLN A 82 2.46 25.05 13.44
N VAL A 83 2.07 26.31 13.40
CA VAL A 83 1.67 27.02 12.19
C VAL A 83 2.82 26.88 11.19
N TYR A 84 2.79 25.84 10.38
CA TYR A 84 3.52 25.84 9.12
C TYR A 84 2.68 26.69 8.18
N THR A 85 2.92 28.00 8.18
CA THR A 85 2.60 28.83 7.03
C THR A 85 3.26 28.16 5.83
N LEU A 86 2.46 27.56 4.95
CA LEU A 86 2.88 27.26 3.58
C LEU A 86 3.16 28.62 2.92
N SER A 87 4.38 29.12 3.04
CA SER A 87 4.86 30.14 2.12
C SER A 87 5.02 29.44 0.77
N TRP A 88 4.00 29.61 -0.07
CA TRP A 88 4.09 29.39 -1.50
C TRP A 88 5.25 30.22 -2.03
N VAL A 89 6.45 29.63 -2.10
CA VAL A 89 7.53 30.17 -2.92
C VAL A 89 7.21 29.77 -4.35
N SER A 90 6.37 30.59 -4.99
CA SER A 90 6.26 30.60 -6.44
C SER A 90 7.58 31.11 -6.99
N SER A 91 8.33 30.19 -7.58
CA SER A 91 9.44 30.48 -8.47
C SER A 91 8.91 31.29 -9.66
N SER A 92 9.17 32.59 -9.68
CA SER A 92 9.20 33.38 -10.91
C SER A 92 10.23 34.47 -10.74
N GLY A 93 11.37 34.30 -11.40
CA GLY A 93 12.46 35.24 -11.38
C GLY A 93 12.08 36.61 -11.95
N LYS A 94 12.65 37.65 -11.36
CA LYS A 94 13.37 38.74 -12.04
C LYS A 94 13.89 39.69 -10.97
N GLN A 95 15.21 39.72 -10.79
CA GLN A 95 15.88 40.79 -10.06
C GLN A 95 15.71 42.09 -10.85
N TYR A 96 15.16 43.12 -10.22
CA TYR A 96 15.43 44.50 -10.58
C TYR A 96 15.93 45.19 -9.31
N GLY A 97 17.21 45.57 -9.32
CA GLY A 97 17.82 46.36 -8.27
C GLY A 97 17.15 47.74 -8.20
N ARG A 98 16.72 48.12 -6.99
CA ARG A 98 16.20 49.45 -6.70
C ARG A 98 17.29 50.21 -5.93
N CYS A 99 17.84 51.24 -6.56
CA CYS A 99 18.68 52.23 -5.91
C CYS A 99 17.88 52.93 -4.79
N HIS A 100 18.48 53.06 -3.62
CA HIS A 100 17.94 53.84 -2.50
C HIS A 100 18.33 55.33 -2.64
N PRO A 101 17.54 56.25 -2.03
CA PRO A 101 17.69 57.69 -2.18
C PRO A 101 18.99 58.25 -1.58
#